data_AF-A0A3D5U7G3-F1
#
_entry.id   AF-A0A3D5U7G3-F1
#
_cell.length_a   1.000
_cell.length_b   1.000
_cell.length_c   1.000
_cell.angle_alpha   90.00
_cell.angle_beta   90.00
_cell.angle_gamma   90.00
#
_symmetry.space_group_name_H-M   'P 1'
#
loop_
_entity.id
_entity.type
_entity.pdbx_description
1 polymer ?
#
loop_
_entity_poly.entity_id
_entity_poly.type
_entity_poly.pdbx_seq_one_letter_code
_entity_poly.pdbx_strand_id
1 'polypeptide(L)'
;MEFIKYDEDQGNVQINPDKHFEGITPELWNYNIGGYQVLHKYLKDRKGKSLADPIHYCRMVTALTLTIDIQARIDQIIGIVIP
;
A
#
# COMPACT_ATOMS: atom_id res chain seq x y z
N MET A 1 0.61 9.81 -14.98
CA MET A 1 0.67 8.37 -14.68
C MET A 1 -0.04 7.63 -15.78
N GLU A 2 0.70 6.79 -16.49
CA GLU A 2 0.24 6.10 -17.70
C GLU A 2 -0.41 4.75 -17.38
N PHE A 3 0.24 3.96 -16.52
CA PHE A 3 -0.23 2.65 -16.08
C PHE A 3 0.07 2.42 -14.61
N ILE A 4 -0.45 1.34 -14.05
CA ILE A 4 -0.12 0.86 -12.71
C ILE A 4 0.14 -0.62 -12.85
N LYS A 5 1.34 -1.07 -12.52
CA LYS A 5 1.72 -2.48 -12.52
C LYS A 5 2.39 -2.79 -11.19
N TYR A 6 1.86 -3.78 -10.49
CA TYR A 6 2.49 -4.31 -9.28
C TYR A 6 3.24 -5.59 -9.63
N ASP A 7 4.48 -5.67 -9.16
CA ASP A 7 5.34 -6.84 -9.20
C ASP A 7 5.44 -7.38 -7.77
N GLU A 8 4.82 -8.53 -7.54
CA GLU A 8 4.72 -9.13 -6.20
C GLU A 8 6.06 -9.69 -5.71
N ASP A 9 6.87 -10.24 -6.63
CA ASP A 9 8.16 -10.84 -6.30
C ASP A 9 9.18 -9.78 -5.88
N GLN A 10 9.11 -8.59 -6.49
CA GLN A 10 10.00 -7.48 -6.18
C GLN A 10 9.42 -6.49 -5.15
N GLY A 11 8.12 -6.57 -4.86
CA GLY A 11 7.42 -5.58 -4.05
C GLY A 11 7.43 -4.18 -4.68
N ASN A 12 7.31 -4.12 -6.01
CA ASN A 12 7.47 -2.91 -6.80
C ASN A 12 6.16 -2.46 -7.46
N VAL A 13 5.82 -1.18 -7.35
CA VAL A 13 4.66 -0.57 -8.02
C VAL A 13 5.15 0.41 -9.08
N GLN A 14 5.09 0.01 -10.34
CA GLN A 14 5.46 0.85 -11.47
C GLN A 14 4.26 1.71 -11.93
N ILE A 15 4.49 3.01 -12.08
CA ILE A 15 3.44 4.00 -12.43
C ILE A 15 3.68 4.69 -13.78
N ASN A 16 4.91 4.63 -14.30
CA ASN A 16 5.35 5.05 -15.63
C ASN A 16 6.59 4.20 -16.01
N PRO A 17 7.07 4.22 -17.27
CA PRO A 17 8.26 3.46 -17.67
C PRO A 17 9.51 3.73 -16.81
N ASP A 18 9.67 4.96 -16.33
CA ASP A 18 10.83 5.46 -15.59
C ASP A 18 10.58 5.67 -14.09
N LYS A 19 9.36 5.40 -13.60
CA LYS A 19 8.97 5.71 -12.21
C LYS A 19 8.25 4.54 -11.56
N HIS A 20 8.77 4.14 -10.41
CA HIS A 20 8.21 3.11 -9.56
C HIS A 20 8.38 3.45 -8.08
N PHE A 21 7.61 2.76 -7.24
CA PHE A 21 7.77 2.69 -5.80
C PHE A 21 8.26 1.30 -5.43
N GLU A 22 9.16 1.25 -4.45
CA GLU A 22 9.77 0.00 -3.95
C GLU A 22 9.32 -0.27 -2.51
N GLY A 23 9.55 -1.49 -2.04
CA GLY A 23 9.26 -1.88 -0.65
C GLY A 23 7.76 -2.00 -0.35
N ILE A 24 6.93 -2.16 -1.38
CA ILE A 24 5.49 -2.38 -1.23
C ILE A 24 5.27 -3.89 -1.14
N THR A 25 5.10 -4.42 0.06
CA THR A 25 4.86 -5.86 0.26
C THR A 25 3.48 -6.28 -0.29
N PRO A 26 3.26 -7.59 -0.54
CA PRO A 26 1.95 -8.08 -0.98
C PRO A 26 0.84 -7.74 0.03
N GLU A 27 1.16 -7.78 1.33
CA GLU A 27 0.24 -7.39 2.39
C GLU A 27 -0.15 -5.91 2.31
N LEU A 28 0.81 -5.01 2.11
CA LEU A 28 0.54 -3.58 1.93
C LEU A 28 -0.26 -3.31 0.66
N TRP A 29 0.12 -3.97 -0.44
CA TRP A 29 -0.57 -3.81 -1.72
C TRP A 29 -2.03 -4.25 -1.60
N ASN A 30 -2.29 -5.39 -0.97
CA ASN A 30 -3.61 -5.99 -0.81
C ASN A 30 -4.37 -5.48 0.43
N TYR A 31 -3.87 -4.46 1.12
CA TYR A 31 -4.54 -3.90 2.29
C TYR A 31 -5.82 -3.16 1.89
N ASN A 32 -6.95 -3.59 2.46
CA ASN A 32 -8.26 -3.06 2.16
C ASN A 32 -8.87 -2.30 3.35
N ILE A 33 -9.45 -1.14 3.07
CA ILE A 33 -10.36 -0.44 4.00
C ILE A 33 -11.73 -0.40 3.34
N GLY A 34 -12.68 -1.14 3.93
CA GLY A 34 -13.95 -1.46 3.25
C GLY A 34 -13.69 -2.20 1.94
N GLY A 35 -14.37 -1.80 0.87
CA GLY A 35 -14.21 -2.41 -0.46
C GLY A 35 -13.01 -1.91 -1.28
N TYR A 36 -12.12 -1.10 -0.69
CA TYR A 36 -11.04 -0.45 -1.44
C TYR A 36 -9.66 -0.94 -1.04
N GLN A 37 -8.93 -1.46 -2.02
CA GLN A 37 -7.48 -1.66 -1.96
C GLN A 37 -6.79 -0.29 -1.98
N VAL A 38 -6.31 0.15 -0.82
CA VAL A 38 -6.05 1.58 -0.53
C VAL A 38 -4.96 2.16 -1.44
N LEU A 39 -3.82 1.47 -1.54
CA LEU A 39 -2.68 1.92 -2.33
C LEU A 39 -3.00 1.96 -3.83
N HIS A 40 -3.64 0.90 -4.34
CA HIS A 40 -4.06 0.84 -5.74
C HIS A 40 -5.10 1.91 -6.08
N LYS A 41 -6.12 2.08 -5.22
CA LYS A 41 -7.15 3.11 -5.41
C LYS A 41 -6.56 4.51 -5.50
N TYR A 42 -5.63 4.85 -4.62
CA TYR A 42 -4.99 6.17 -4.60
C TYR A 42 -4.31 6.50 -5.93
N LEU A 43 -3.57 5.54 -6.51
CA LEU A 43 -2.91 5.68 -7.80
C LEU A 43 -3.92 5.71 -8.95
N LYS A 44 -4.93 4.85 -8.91
CA LYS A 44 -5.99 4.76 -9.93
C LYS A 44 -6.74 6.09 -10.07
N ASP A 45 -7.11 6.71 -8.95
CA ASP A 45 -7.83 8.00 -8.93
C ASP A 45 -7.01 9.17 -9.49
N ARG A 46 -5.70 8.98 -9.69
CA ARG A 46 -4.76 9.97 -10.23
C ARG A 46 -4.20 9.57 -11.60
N LYS A 47 -4.71 8.49 -12.22
CA LYS A 47 -4.33 8.10 -13.57
C LYS A 47 -4.64 9.22 -14.56
N GLY A 48 -3.76 9.46 -15.53
CA GLY A 48 -3.86 10.58 -16.47
C GLY A 48 -3.47 11.95 -15.91
N LYS A 49 -3.13 12.05 -14.62
CA LYS A 49 -2.55 13.26 -14.00
C LYS A 49 -1.09 13.02 -13.65
N SER A 50 -0.32 14.10 -13.51
CA SER A 50 1.01 14.02 -12.89
C SER A 50 0.86 13.70 -11.40
N LEU A 51 1.70 12.80 -10.88
CA LEU A 51 1.77 12.57 -9.45
C LEU A 51 2.60 13.71 -8.84
N ALA A 52 1.92 14.82 -8.53
CA ALA A 52 2.56 16.04 -8.06
C ALA A 52 3.23 15.88 -6.67
N ASP A 53 2.76 14.92 -5.87
CA ASP A 53 3.27 14.65 -4.54
C ASP A 53 3.50 13.14 -4.33
N PRO A 54 4.66 12.60 -4.74
CA PRO A 54 5.03 11.21 -4.48
C PRO A 54 5.28 10.94 -2.98
N ILE A 55 5.66 11.96 -2.20
CA ILE A 55 5.92 11.83 -0.76
C ILE A 55 4.63 11.47 -0.02
N HIS A 56 3.49 12.01 -0.46
CA HIS A 56 2.20 11.63 0.11
C HIS A 56 1.92 10.13 -0.02
N TYR A 57 2.24 9.53 -1.16
CA TYR A 57 2.07 8.08 -1.36
C TYR A 57 2.97 7.30 -0.39
N CYS A 58 4.24 7.69 -0.25
CA CYS A 58 5.15 7.06 0.71
C CYS A 58 4.67 7.17 2.17
N ARG A 59 4.07 8.32 2.55
CA ARG A 59 3.46 8.52 3.87
C ARG A 59 2.27 7.59 4.08
N MET A 60 1.43 7.38 3.06
CA MET A 60 0.33 6.41 3.13
C MET A 60 0.85 4.98 3.32
N VAL A 61 1.87 4.58 2.55
CA VAL A 61 2.52 3.27 2.72
C VAL A 61 3.01 3.11 4.15
N THR A 62 3.73 4.10 4.69
CA THR A 62 4.23 4.09 6.07
C THR A 62 3.10 3.97 7.10
N ALA A 63 2.01 4.71 6.91
CA ALA A 63 0.86 4.65 7.81
C ALA A 63 0.20 3.27 7.80
N LEU A 64 0.08 2.63 6.64
CA LEU A 64 -0.46 1.26 6.52
C LEU A 64 0.46 0.23 7.17
N THR A 65 1.78 0.34 6.99
CA THR A 65 2.76 -0.52 7.67
C THR A 65 2.57 -0.45 9.19
N LEU A 66 2.56 0.76 9.75
CA LEU A 66 2.35 0.94 11.19
C LEU A 66 0.98 0.42 11.65
N THR A 67 -0.04 0.52 10.81
CA THR A 67 -1.38 0.01 11.12
C THR A 67 -1.37 -1.52 11.21
N ILE A 68 -0.79 -2.19 10.23
CA ILE A 68 -0.65 -3.66 10.22
C ILE A 68 0.12 -4.12 11.45
N ASP A 69 1.25 -3.49 11.77
CA ASP A 69 2.06 -3.84 12.94
C ASP A 69 1.28 -3.69 14.26
N ILE A 70 0.48 -2.63 14.39
CA ILE A 70 -0.36 -2.40 15.57
C ILE A 70 -1.48 -3.44 15.64
N GLN A 71 -2.14 -3.75 14.52
CA GLN A 71 -3.19 -4.77 14.45
C GLN A 71 -2.65 -6.14 14.89
N ALA A 72 -1.49 -6.55 14.35
CA ALA A 72 -0.84 -7.80 14.74
C ALA A 72 -0.51 -7.86 16.23
N ARG A 73 -0.05 -6.75 16.83
CA ARG A 73 0.22 -6.67 18.28
C ARG A 73 -1.05 -6.76 19.11
N ILE A 74 -2.16 -6.18 18.65
CA ILE A 74 -3.47 -6.29 19.30
C ILE A 74 -3.96 -7.74 19.24
N ASP A 75 -3.87 -8.38 18.06
CA ASP A 75 -4.29 -9.76 17.87
C ASP A 75 -3.47 -10.73 18.73
N GLN A 76 -2.17 -10.47 18.92
CA GLN A 76 -1.35 -11.24 19.87
C GLN A 76 -1.87 -11.12 21.31
N ILE A 77 -2.24 -9.91 21.77
CA ILE A 77 -2.75 -9.71 23.12
C ILE A 77 -4.13 -10.34 23.30
N ILE A 78 -5.04 -10.17 22.32
CA ILE A 78 -6.41 -10.68 22.41
C ILE A 78 -6.46 -12.19 22.18
N GLY A 79 -5.70 -12.72 21.22
CA GLY A 79 -5.61 -14.16 20.94
C GLY A 79 -5.00 -14.97 22.09
N ILE A 80 -4.20 -14.35 22.96
CA ILE A 80 -3.77 -14.96 24.24
C ILE A 80 -4.93 -15.06 25.23
N VAL A 81 -5.90 -14.14 25.17
CA VAL A 81 -6.99 -14.02 26.16
C VAL A 81 -8.24 -14.84 25.78
N ILE A 82 -8.42 -15.17 24.50
CA ILE A 82 -9.55 -15.97 24.01
C ILE A 82 -9.01 -17.15 23.18
N PRO A 83 -8.85 -18.36 23.78
CA PRO A 83 -8.45 -19.58 23.06
C PRO A 83 -9.58 -20.16 22.19
#